data_AF-A0ABC8M411-F1
#
_entry.id   AF-A0ABC8M411-F1
#
_cell.length_a   1.000
_cell.length_b   1.000
_cell.length_c   1.000
_cell.angle_alpha   90.00
_cell.angle_beta   90.00
_cell.angle_gamma   90.00
#
_symmetry.space_group_name_H-M   'P 1'
#
loop_
_entity.id
_entity.type
_entity.pdbx_description
1 polymer ?
#
loop_
_entity_poly.entity_id
_entity_poly.type
_entity_poly.pdbx_seq_one_letter_code
_entity_poly.pdbx_strand_id
1 'polypeptide(L)'
;MSGNVVSQGTCSRRNISGYEGVPTHCWCGNRVSTFLSKTTKNPFRRFYRCVVARQREGESHLFKWVDDALVEEVYRVESRQTIVEGEVEVLVNQEIHDSVTEHNGCLGKKWK
;
A
#
# COMPACT_ATOMS: atom_id res chain seq x y z
N MET A 1 26.98 11.46 -38.81
CA MET A 1 27.14 10.12 -38.18
C MET A 1 26.49 10.20 -36.81
N SER A 2 25.23 9.79 -36.74
CA SER A 2 24.37 9.97 -35.57
C SER A 2 24.88 9.13 -34.39
N GLY A 3 25.12 9.79 -33.26
CA GLY A 3 25.53 9.13 -32.03
C GLY A 3 24.38 8.32 -31.44
N ASN A 4 24.63 7.03 -31.22
CA ASN A 4 23.74 6.17 -30.44
C ASN A 4 23.96 6.45 -28.96
N VAL A 5 23.04 7.20 -28.34
CA VAL A 5 22.92 7.25 -26.88
C VAL A 5 22.31 5.93 -26.45
N VAL A 6 23.15 5.01 -25.96
CA VAL A 6 22.66 3.85 -25.21
C VAL A 6 22.04 4.39 -23.95
N SER A 7 20.71 4.55 -23.95
CA SER A 7 19.94 4.74 -22.74
C SER A 7 20.14 3.47 -21.92
N GLN A 8 21.06 3.53 -20.95
CA GLN A 8 21.07 2.57 -19.85
C GLN A 8 19.75 2.77 -19.14
N GLY A 9 18.74 2.02 -19.58
CA GLY A 9 17.50 1.86 -18.87
C GLY A 9 17.90 1.44 -17.46
N THR A 10 17.73 2.37 -16.52
CA THR A 10 17.93 2.11 -15.11
C THR A 10 16.94 1.01 -14.79
N CYS A 11 17.43 -0.22 -14.75
CA CYS A 11 16.69 -1.36 -14.27
C CYS A 11 16.31 -0.97 -12.84
N SER A 12 15.06 -0.52 -12.69
CA SER A 12 14.45 -0.27 -11.41
C SER A 12 14.69 -1.53 -10.61
N ARG A 13 15.65 -1.48 -9.67
CA ARG A 13 15.84 -2.45 -8.59
C ARG A 13 14.64 -2.34 -7.66
N ARG A 14 13.43 -2.47 -8.21
CA ARG A 14 12.19 -2.45 -7.45
C ARG A 14 12.07 -3.81 -6.79
N ASN A 15 12.47 -3.81 -5.52
CA ASN A 15 12.06 -4.74 -4.48
C ASN A 15 12.39 -6.21 -4.71
N ILE A 16 13.66 -6.53 -4.41
CA ILE A 16 14.00 -7.85 -3.87
C ILE A 16 13.50 -8.01 -2.41
N SER A 17 13.07 -6.91 -1.73
CA SER A 17 12.70 -6.90 -0.30
C SER A 17 11.40 -6.18 0.10
N GLY A 18 10.51 -5.76 -0.81
CA GLY A 18 9.46 -4.78 -0.46
C GLY A 18 8.08 -5.04 -1.06
N TYR A 19 7.42 -6.11 -0.61
CA TYR A 19 5.97 -6.22 -0.73
C TYR A 19 5.37 -6.06 0.66
N GLU A 20 5.06 -4.82 1.04
CA GLU A 20 4.26 -4.56 2.23
C GLU A 20 2.80 -4.92 1.97
N GLY A 21 2.16 -5.64 2.90
CA GLY A 21 0.77 -6.07 2.78
C GLY A 21 0.56 -7.20 1.77
N VAL A 22 -0.63 -7.23 1.14
CA VAL A 22 -1.03 -8.31 0.21
C VAL A 22 -0.45 -8.10 -1.20
N PRO A 23 0.40 -9.01 -1.71
CA PRO A 23 1.03 -8.85 -3.01
C PRO A 23 0.08 -9.21 -4.16
N THR A 24 0.07 -8.38 -5.21
CA THR A 24 -0.71 -8.64 -6.44
C THR A 24 0.16 -9.13 -7.61
N HIS A 25 1.41 -8.68 -7.69
CA HIS A 25 2.33 -8.97 -8.78
C HIS A 25 3.76 -9.22 -8.27
N CYS A 26 4.49 -10.09 -8.96
CA CYS A 26 5.91 -10.34 -8.74
C CYS A 26 6.76 -9.32 -9.51
N TRP A 27 8.04 -9.18 -9.15
CA TRP A 27 8.98 -8.25 -9.80
C TRP A 27 9.20 -8.59 -11.28
N CYS A 28 8.93 -9.85 -11.67
CA CYS A 28 8.97 -10.32 -13.05
C CYS A 28 7.72 -9.94 -13.88
N GLY A 29 6.80 -9.16 -13.31
CA GLY A 29 5.55 -8.70 -13.95
C GLY A 29 4.41 -9.72 -13.96
N ASN A 30 4.68 -10.97 -13.59
CA ASN A 30 3.64 -12.00 -13.54
C ASN A 30 2.79 -11.89 -12.25
N ARG A 31 1.54 -12.36 -12.34
CA ARG A 31 0.62 -12.40 -11.20
C ARG A 31 1.13 -13.32 -10.08
N VAL A 32 0.65 -13.03 -8.89
CA VAL A 32 0.83 -13.86 -7.70
C VAL A 32 -0.46 -14.65 -7.46
N SER A 33 -0.32 -15.91 -7.05
CA SER A 33 -1.44 -16.78 -6.69
C SER A 33 -1.22 -17.36 -5.29
N THR A 34 -2.30 -17.81 -4.66
CA THR A 34 -2.26 -18.50 -3.38
C THR A 34 -2.07 -20.00 -3.58
N PHE A 35 -1.22 -20.60 -2.75
CA PHE A 35 -0.90 -22.03 -2.74
C PHE A 35 -0.94 -22.57 -1.31
N LEU A 36 -1.04 -23.90 -1.18
CA LEU A 36 -0.99 -24.61 0.09
C LEU A 36 0.38 -25.23 0.31
N SER A 37 0.95 -25.00 1.49
CA SER A 37 2.19 -25.65 1.93
C SER A 37 1.95 -27.14 2.17
N LYS A 38 2.80 -27.96 1.55
CA LYS A 38 2.86 -29.41 1.73
C LYS A 38 4.03 -29.83 2.64
N THR A 39 4.71 -28.87 3.25
CA THR A 39 5.86 -29.16 4.11
C THR A 39 5.40 -29.72 5.45
N THR A 40 6.19 -30.62 6.04
CA THR A 40 5.91 -31.21 7.35
C THR A 40 5.94 -30.17 8.48
N LYS A 41 6.78 -29.14 8.36
CA LYS A 41 6.90 -28.05 9.33
C LYS A 41 5.70 -27.10 9.32
N ASN A 42 5.10 -26.86 8.16
CA ASN A 42 3.97 -25.95 8.00
C ASN A 42 2.89 -26.61 7.13
N PRO A 43 2.22 -27.67 7.61
CA PRO A 43 1.22 -28.37 6.82
C PRO A 43 0.01 -27.46 6.60
N PHE A 44 -0.53 -27.44 5.37
CA PHE A 44 -1.74 -26.71 4.98
C PHE A 44 -1.71 -25.17 5.13
N ARG A 45 -0.59 -24.58 5.59
CA ARG A 45 -0.45 -23.12 5.66
C ARG A 45 -0.43 -22.53 4.25
N ARG A 46 -1.22 -21.46 4.02
CA ARG A 46 -1.34 -20.81 2.72
C ARG A 46 -0.24 -19.77 2.50
N PHE A 47 0.30 -19.70 1.29
CA PHE A 47 1.27 -18.69 0.90
C PHE A 47 0.97 -18.12 -0.49
N TYR A 48 1.34 -16.86 -0.69
CA TYR A 48 1.40 -16.19 -1.97
C TYR A 48 2.70 -16.54 -2.69
N ARG A 49 2.63 -16.90 -3.97
CA ARG A 49 3.80 -17.13 -4.82
C ARG A 49 3.56 -16.71 -6.27
N CYS A 50 4.61 -16.27 -6.94
CA CYS A 50 4.54 -15.98 -8.37
C CYS A 50 4.21 -17.24 -9.19
N VAL A 51 3.32 -17.11 -10.18
CA VAL A 51 2.83 -18.24 -10.98
C VAL A 51 3.92 -18.90 -11.84
N VAL A 52 4.93 -18.14 -12.30
CA VAL A 52 6.05 -18.68 -13.10
C VAL A 52 7.21 -19.20 -12.27
N ALA A 53 7.17 -19.05 -10.94
CA ALA A 53 8.27 -19.41 -10.04
C ALA A 53 8.63 -20.90 -10.06
N ARG A 54 7.72 -21.77 -10.50
CA ARG A 54 7.99 -23.22 -10.65
C ARG A 54 8.62 -23.57 -12.00
N GLN A 55 8.47 -22.71 -13.00
CA GLN A 55 9.00 -22.93 -14.35
C GLN A 55 10.41 -22.35 -14.51
N ARG A 56 10.75 -21.37 -13.67
CA ARG A 56 12.04 -20.68 -13.65
C ARG A 56 12.82 -21.02 -12.39
N GLU A 57 13.14 -22.30 -12.24
CA GLU A 57 13.96 -22.78 -11.13
C GLU A 57 15.34 -22.11 -11.21
N GLY A 58 15.76 -21.45 -10.11
CA GLY A 58 17.01 -20.67 -10.05
C GLY A 58 16.82 -19.15 -9.98
N GLU A 59 15.65 -18.64 -10.37
CA GLU A 59 15.28 -17.23 -10.15
C GLU A 59 14.59 -17.06 -8.80
N SER A 60 14.97 -16.04 -8.03
CA SER A 60 14.28 -15.70 -6.77
C SER A 60 12.98 -14.98 -7.08
N HIS A 61 11.85 -15.67 -7.01
CA HIS A 61 10.51 -15.10 -7.20
C HIS A 61 9.79 -14.85 -5.87
N LEU A 62 8.77 -14.00 -5.89
CA LEU A 62 7.96 -13.67 -4.72
C LEU A 62 7.44 -14.92 -4.01
N PHE A 63 7.68 -14.97 -2.70
CA PHE A 63 7.08 -15.89 -1.74
C PHE A 63 6.72 -15.11 -0.48
N LYS A 64 5.49 -15.24 0.01
CA LYS A 64 5.06 -14.62 1.26
C LYS A 64 3.93 -15.41 1.91
N TRP A 65 3.92 -15.56 3.22
CA TRP A 65 2.80 -16.21 3.90
C TRP A 65 1.54 -15.34 3.85
N VAL A 66 0.37 -15.97 3.74
CA VAL A 66 -0.89 -15.23 3.61
C VAL A 66 -1.21 -14.45 4.88
N ASP A 67 -1.03 -15.08 6.04
CA ASP A 67 -1.26 -14.47 7.35
C ASP A 67 -0.33 -13.30 7.61
N ASP A 68 0.98 -13.43 7.34
CA ASP A 68 1.92 -12.32 7.48
C ASP A 68 1.51 -11.12 6.59
N ALA A 69 1.14 -11.40 5.33
CA ALA A 69 0.70 -10.37 4.39
C ALA A 69 -0.60 -9.68 4.81
N LEU A 70 -1.55 -10.40 5.42
CA LEU A 70 -2.80 -9.83 5.91
C LEU A 70 -2.58 -8.97 7.15
N VAL A 71 -1.71 -9.40 8.07
CA VAL A 71 -1.36 -8.62 9.27
C VAL A 71 -0.74 -7.28 8.87
N GLU A 72 0.22 -7.29 7.94
CA GLU A 72 0.80 -6.04 7.41
C GLU A 72 -0.23 -5.15 6.71
N GLU A 73 -1.19 -5.75 5.99
CA GLU A 73 -2.27 -5.00 5.35
C GLU A 73 -3.15 -4.29 6.38
N VAL A 74 -3.52 -4.98 7.45
CA VAL A 74 -4.33 -4.42 8.55
C VAL A 74 -3.62 -3.24 9.18
N TYR A 75 -2.34 -3.38 9.55
CA TYR A 75 -1.59 -2.27 10.13
C TYR A 75 -1.48 -1.06 9.21
N ARG A 76 -1.31 -1.30 7.90
CA ARG A 76 -1.27 -0.22 6.92
C ARG A 76 -2.62 0.48 6.79
N VAL A 77 -3.71 -0.28 6.79
CA VAL A 77 -5.07 0.28 6.75
C VAL A 77 -5.34 1.09 8.00
N GLU A 78 -5.04 0.57 9.19
CA GLU A 78 -5.18 1.27 10.47
C GLU A 78 -4.40 2.59 10.47
N SER A 79 -3.14 2.56 10.03
CA SER A 79 -2.30 3.76 9.94
C SER A 79 -2.91 4.85 9.05
N ARG A 80 -3.47 4.45 7.90
CA ARG A 80 -4.15 5.38 6.98
C ARG A 80 -5.47 5.87 7.56
N GLN A 81 -6.19 5.01 8.26
CA GLN A 81 -7.47 5.36 8.89
C GLN A 81 -7.25 6.44 9.94
N THR A 82 -6.26 6.30 10.82
CA THR A 82 -5.94 7.33 11.82
C THR A 82 -5.62 8.69 11.19
N ILE A 83 -4.92 8.72 10.06
CA ILE A 83 -4.63 9.97 9.34
C ILE A 83 -5.91 10.60 8.81
N VAL A 84 -6.73 9.81 8.11
CA VAL A 84 -8.00 10.29 7.53
C VAL A 84 -8.95 10.78 8.61
N GLU A 85 -9.06 10.06 9.73
CA GLU A 85 -9.89 10.47 10.87
C GLU A 85 -9.44 11.82 11.44
N GLY A 86 -8.12 12.04 11.59
CA GLY A 86 -7.57 13.32 12.03
C GLY A 86 -7.82 14.46 11.04
N GLU A 87 -7.66 14.22 9.73
CA GLU A 87 -7.95 15.22 8.70
C GLU A 87 -9.44 15.60 8.69
N VAL A 88 -10.33 14.63 8.86
CA VAL A 88 -11.78 14.87 8.97
C VAL A 88 -12.10 15.71 10.21
N GLU A 89 -11.48 15.42 11.36
CA GLU A 89 -11.68 16.21 12.59
C GLU A 89 -11.26 17.67 12.40
N VAL A 90 -10.12 17.91 11.74
CA VAL A 90 -9.65 19.28 11.44
C VAL A 90 -10.64 20.02 10.54
N LEU A 91 -11.14 19.38 9.47
CA LEU A 91 -12.09 19.99 8.55
C LEU A 91 -13.42 20.34 9.24
N VAL A 92 -13.93 19.43 10.08
CA VAL A 92 -15.16 19.66 10.86
C VAL A 92 -14.97 20.83 11.83
N ASN A 93 -13.84 20.90 12.53
CA ASN A 93 -13.56 22.00 13.45
C ASN A 93 -13.42 23.35 12.73
N GLN A 94 -12.84 23.34 11.54
CA GLN A 94 -12.74 24.55 10.71
C GLN A 94 -14.11 25.04 10.25
N GLU A 95 -14.98 24.15 9.77
CA GLU A 95 -16.36 24.50 9.37
C GLU A 95 -17.16 25.08 10.54
N ILE A 96 -17.04 24.48 11.73
CA ILE A 96 -17.64 24.99 12.96
C ILE A 96 -17.11 26.40 13.26
N HIS A 97 -15.80 26.61 13.24
CA HIS A 97 -15.20 27.92 13.49
C HIS A 97 -15.73 28.98 12.53
N ASP A 98 -15.77 28.67 11.23
CA ASP A 98 -16.24 29.60 10.20
C ASP A 98 -17.70 29.99 10.43
N SER A 99 -18.58 29.00 10.70
CA SER A 99 -19.99 29.26 11.03
C SER A 99 -20.19 30.13 12.28
N VAL A 100 -19.36 29.92 13.31
CA VAL A 100 -19.39 30.72 14.55
C VAL A 100 -18.96 32.16 14.29
N THR A 101 -17.93 32.37 13.47
CA THR A 101 -17.46 33.71 13.12
C THR A 101 -18.48 34.49 12.30
N GLU A 102 -19.18 33.85 11.36
CA GLU A 102 -20.26 34.47 10.59
C GLU A 102 -21.43 34.90 11.49
N HIS A 103 -21.89 34.02 12.39
CA HIS A 103 -22.98 34.33 13.31
C HIS A 103 -22.64 35.51 14.24
N ASN A 104 -21.44 35.52 14.81
CA ASN A 104 -20.99 36.59 15.71
C ASN A 104 -20.76 37.91 14.97
N GLY A 105 -20.35 37.87 13.70
CA GLY A 105 -20.22 39.06 12.84
C GLY A 105 -21.57 39.73 12.53
N CYS A 106 -22.65 38.97 12.44
CA CYS A 106 -24.01 39.50 12.27
C CYS A 106 -24.57 40.19 13.53
N LEU A 107 -24.21 39.72 14.73
CA LEU A 107 -24.66 40.31 16.00
C LEU A 107 -23.98 41.66 16.33
N GLY A 108 -22.81 41.95 15.75
CA GLY A 108 -22.01 43.14 16.03
C GLY A 108 -22.47 44.46 15.37
N LYS A 109 -23.48 44.46 14.48
CA LYS A 109 -23.86 45.63 13.68
C LYS A 109 -25.12 46.39 14.14
N LYS A 110 -25.62 46.13 15.36
CA LYS A 110 -26.95 46.60 15.78
C LYS A 110 -26.96 47.62 16.92
N TRP A 111 -26.12 48.66 16.87
CA TRP A 111 -26.27 49.82 17.76
C TRP A 111 -25.78 51.10 17.06
N LYS A 112 -26.70 51.85 16.46
CA LYS A 112 -26.58 53.29 16.19
C LYS A 112 -27.97 53.92 16.17
#